data_AF-A0A3D5RTA6-F1
#
_entry.id   AF-A0A3D5RTA6-F1
#
_cell.length_a   1.000
_cell.length_b   1.000
_cell.length_c   1.000
_cell.angle_alpha   90.00
_cell.angle_beta   90.00
_cell.angle_gamma   90.00
#
_symmetry.space_group_name_H-M   'P 1'
#
loop_
_entity.id
_entity.type
_entity.pdbx_description
1 polymer ?
#
loop_
_entity_poly.entity_id
_entity_poly.type
_entity_poly.pdbx_seq_one_letter_code
_entity_poly.pdbx_strand_id
1 'polypeptide(L)'
;TFGITGDALTLDSEVVSQVEAHQLPTIKSIFWRNTDLQFTTLDALLMSLKYMPTKSTLMRSPPTIDQLVLEIMASEESVREKAVGSERLKLLWEIAQVPDFRKLRPEMHARLLTQIFKHLTSGTEVLPEDWF
;
A
#
# COMPACT_ATOMS: atom_id res chain seq x y z
N THR A 1 21.02 -32.71 8.04
CA THR A 1 20.65 -31.87 9.20
C THR A 1 20.60 -30.43 8.74
N PHE A 2 19.52 -29.70 9.00
CA PHE A 2 19.50 -28.25 8.75
C PHE A 2 20.63 -27.60 9.56
N GLY A 3 21.52 -26.89 8.88
CA GLY A 3 22.62 -26.18 9.51
C GLY A 3 22.09 -25.00 10.32
N ILE A 4 22.68 -24.76 11.48
CA ILE A 4 22.49 -23.55 12.30
C ILE A 4 23.49 -22.49 11.84
N THR A 5 23.03 -21.26 11.63
CA THR A 5 23.86 -20.10 11.27
C THR A 5 23.84 -19.10 12.41
N GLY A 6 25.01 -18.76 12.97
CA GLY A 6 25.13 -17.81 14.08
C GLY A 6 24.41 -18.27 15.35
N ASP A 7 23.74 -17.35 16.05
CA ASP A 7 22.97 -17.61 17.28
C ASP A 7 21.56 -18.17 17.01
N ALA A 8 21.30 -18.69 15.81
CA ALA A 8 20.00 -19.25 15.47
C ALA A 8 19.73 -20.52 16.29
N LEU A 9 18.56 -20.56 16.95
CA LEU A 9 18.09 -21.76 17.63
C LEU A 9 17.89 -22.91 16.63
N THR A 10 18.05 -24.14 17.11
CA THR A 10 17.68 -25.33 16.33
C THR A 10 16.20 -25.31 15.97
N LEU A 11 15.90 -25.55 14.70
CA LEU A 11 14.54 -25.73 14.21
C LEU A 11 13.88 -26.94 14.88
N ASP A 12 12.58 -26.84 15.12
CA ASP A 12 11.80 -27.98 15.60
C ASP A 12 11.91 -29.15 14.61
N SER A 13 12.22 -30.34 15.15
CA SER A 13 12.29 -31.58 14.38
C SER A 13 11.02 -31.88 13.59
N GLU A 14 9.85 -31.50 14.10
CA GLU A 14 8.58 -31.67 13.39
C GLU A 14 8.53 -30.78 12.14
N VAL A 15 8.95 -29.53 12.27
CA VAL A 15 9.00 -28.57 11.15
C VAL A 15 10.01 -29.03 10.09
N VAL A 16 11.19 -29.53 10.50
CA VAL A 16 12.19 -30.07 9.57
C VAL A 16 11.60 -31.22 8.76
N SER A 17 10.96 -32.18 9.43
CA SER A 17 10.34 -33.34 8.78
C SER A 17 9.24 -32.92 7.80
N GLN A 18 8.36 -31.99 8.20
CA GLN A 18 7.30 -31.47 7.33
C GLN A 18 7.87 -30.76 6.09
N VAL A 19 8.93 -29.96 6.24
CA VAL A 19 9.61 -29.29 5.13
C VAL A 19 10.27 -30.30 4.20
N GLU A 20 11.04 -31.25 4.72
CA GLU A 20 11.72 -32.28 3.93
C GLU A 20 10.72 -33.17 3.17
N ALA A 21 9.61 -33.54 3.83
CA ALA A 21 8.55 -34.36 3.24
C ALA A 21 7.55 -33.56 2.38
N HIS A 22 7.72 -32.24 2.22
CA HIS A 22 6.80 -31.35 1.52
C HIS A 22 5.35 -31.44 2.03
N GLN A 23 5.17 -31.73 3.32
CA GLN A 23 3.87 -31.83 3.98
C GLN A 23 3.48 -30.48 4.56
N LEU A 24 2.97 -29.59 3.70
CA LEU A 24 2.53 -28.26 4.10
C LEU A 24 1.01 -28.23 4.36
N PRO A 25 0.54 -27.48 5.36
CA PRO A 25 -0.89 -27.26 5.55
C PRO A 25 -1.54 -26.65 4.31
N THR A 26 -2.77 -27.08 4.00
CA THR A 26 -3.53 -26.48 2.90
C THR A 26 -3.81 -25.00 3.17
N ILE A 27 -3.56 -24.15 2.19
CA ILE A 27 -3.92 -22.72 2.24
C ILE A 27 -5.44 -22.60 2.26
N LYS A 28 -5.99 -22.14 3.39
CA LYS A 28 -7.44 -22.00 3.59
C LYS A 28 -7.98 -20.73 2.94
N SER A 29 -7.14 -19.70 2.84
CA SER A 29 -7.50 -18.41 2.29
C SER A 29 -6.27 -17.60 1.91
N ILE A 30 -6.43 -16.66 0.98
CA ILE A 30 -5.38 -15.73 0.56
C ILE A 30 -5.86 -14.29 0.73
N PHE A 31 -4.93 -13.39 1.06
CA PHE A 31 -5.22 -11.96 1.07
C PHE A 31 -5.38 -11.45 -0.36
N TRP A 32 -6.44 -10.69 -0.57
CA TRP A 32 -6.82 -10.10 -1.84
C TRP A 32 -7.08 -8.62 -1.67
N ARG A 33 -6.68 -7.86 -2.69
CA ARG A 33 -6.96 -6.44 -2.84
C ARG A 33 -7.58 -6.22 -4.20
N ASN A 34 -8.58 -5.34 -4.26
CA ASN A 34 -9.21 -5.00 -5.52
C ASN A 34 -8.22 -4.32 -6.46
N THR A 35 -8.12 -4.83 -7.69
CA THR A 35 -7.29 -4.27 -8.77
C THR A 35 -8.11 -3.41 -9.74
N ASP A 36 -9.44 -3.56 -9.74
CA ASP A 36 -10.34 -2.79 -10.58
C ASP A 36 -10.70 -1.46 -9.88
N LEU A 37 -9.79 -0.50 -9.97
CA LEU A 37 -9.88 0.80 -9.30
C LEU A 37 -10.66 1.81 -10.13
N GLN A 38 -11.51 2.60 -9.47
CA GLN A 38 -12.36 3.59 -10.12
C GLN A 38 -11.78 5.00 -10.00
N PHE A 39 -11.36 5.58 -11.12
CA PHE A 39 -10.77 6.93 -11.17
C PHE A 39 -11.75 7.99 -11.67
N THR A 40 -13.05 7.84 -11.37
CA THR A 40 -14.09 8.82 -11.75
C THR A 40 -14.16 9.98 -10.77
N THR A 41 -14.08 9.68 -9.46
CA THR A 41 -14.01 10.64 -8.37
C THR A 41 -13.08 10.12 -7.28
N LEU A 42 -12.61 11.01 -6.39
CA LEU A 42 -11.79 10.62 -5.24
C LEU A 42 -12.53 9.62 -4.33
N ASP A 43 -13.82 9.85 -4.09
CA ASP A 43 -14.63 8.94 -3.28
C ASP A 43 -14.83 7.58 -3.95
N ALA A 44 -14.99 7.54 -5.28
CA ALA A 44 -15.06 6.28 -6.03
C ALA A 44 -13.74 5.49 -5.95
N LEU A 45 -12.60 6.17 -6.02
CA LEU A 45 -11.28 5.54 -5.84
C LEU A 45 -11.17 4.93 -4.44
N LEU A 46 -11.45 5.72 -3.39
CA LEU A 46 -11.40 5.27 -2.00
C LEU A 46 -12.34 4.09 -1.75
N MET A 47 -13.55 4.11 -2.32
CA MET A 47 -14.51 3.01 -2.21
C MET A 47 -14.05 1.75 -2.96
N SER A 48 -13.52 1.90 -4.17
CA SER A 48 -13.00 0.77 -4.96
C SER A 48 -11.84 0.06 -4.27
N LEU A 49 -10.99 0.78 -3.53
CA LEU A 49 -9.91 0.20 -2.71
C LEU A 49 -10.44 -0.60 -1.51
N LYS A 50 -11.63 -0.25 -1.01
CA LYS A 50 -12.29 -0.90 0.14
C LYS A 50 -13.19 -2.07 -0.27
N TYR A 51 -13.28 -2.37 -1.57
CA TYR A 51 -14.13 -3.42 -2.08
C TYR A 51 -13.80 -4.79 -1.46
N MET A 52 -14.83 -5.52 -1.05
CA MET A 52 -14.70 -6.83 -0.42
C MET A 52 -14.63 -7.92 -1.50
N PRO A 53 -13.79 -8.96 -1.32
CA PRO A 53 -13.79 -10.08 -2.24
C PRO A 53 -15.13 -10.83 -2.23
N THR A 54 -15.54 -11.36 -3.38
CA THR A 54 -16.78 -12.13 -3.53
C THR A 54 -16.61 -13.64 -3.30
N LYS A 55 -15.37 -14.14 -3.39
CA LYS A 55 -15.05 -15.57 -3.19
C LYS A 55 -14.71 -15.83 -1.73
N SER A 56 -15.26 -16.90 -1.15
CA SER A 56 -15.04 -17.30 0.24
C SER A 56 -13.60 -17.67 0.59
N THR A 57 -12.78 -18.02 -0.41
CA THR A 57 -11.35 -18.32 -0.25
C THR A 57 -10.47 -17.06 -0.23
N LEU A 58 -11.04 -15.89 -0.52
CA LEU A 58 -10.34 -14.63 -0.52
C LEU A 58 -10.70 -13.84 0.74
N MET A 59 -9.68 -13.33 1.41
CA MET A 59 -9.84 -12.42 2.54
C MET A 59 -9.38 -11.04 2.12
N ARG A 60 -10.07 -10.01 2.59
CA ARG A 60 -9.61 -8.63 2.37
C ARG A 60 -8.23 -8.46 3.00
N SER A 61 -7.29 -7.92 2.24
CA SER A 61 -5.97 -7.54 2.76
C SER A 61 -6.14 -6.55 3.93
N PRO A 62 -5.32 -6.65 4.99
CA PRO A 62 -5.22 -5.59 5.99
C PRO A 62 -4.97 -4.23 5.33
N PRO A 63 -5.36 -3.11 5.97
CA PRO A 63 -5.05 -1.78 5.46
C PRO A 63 -3.57 -1.64 5.16
N THR A 64 -3.26 -1.37 3.91
CA THR A 64 -1.90 -1.15 3.43
C THR A 64 -1.48 0.29 3.71
N ILE A 65 -0.17 0.53 3.84
CA ILE A 65 0.36 1.85 4.14
C ILE A 65 -0.05 2.89 3.09
N ASP A 66 -0.04 2.50 1.82
CA ASP A 66 -0.45 3.35 0.69
C ASP A 66 -1.92 3.79 0.78
N GLN A 67 -2.82 2.92 1.22
CA GLN A 67 -4.23 3.21 1.39
C GLN A 67 -4.44 4.14 2.58
N LEU A 68 -3.75 3.88 3.69
CA LEU A 68 -3.82 4.74 4.87
C LEU A 68 -3.31 6.15 4.55
N VAL A 69 -2.19 6.25 3.82
CA VAL A 69 -1.64 7.52 3.36
C VAL A 69 -2.61 8.22 2.41
N LEU A 70 -3.17 7.52 1.43
CA LEU A 70 -4.17 8.09 0.53
C LEU A 70 -5.38 8.65 1.29
N GLU A 71 -5.88 7.92 2.30
CA GLU A 71 -6.98 8.37 3.15
C GLU A 71 -6.62 9.65 3.94
N ILE A 72 -5.38 9.75 4.45
CA ILE A 72 -4.88 10.96 5.12
C ILE A 72 -4.78 12.12 4.13
N MET A 73 -4.16 11.91 2.96
CA MET A 73 -4.03 12.93 1.91
C MET A 73 -5.40 13.43 1.44
N ALA A 74 -6.36 12.51 1.23
CA ALA A 74 -7.72 12.82 0.79
C ALA A 74 -8.54 13.61 1.83
N SER A 75 -8.11 13.64 3.09
CA SER A 75 -8.73 14.47 4.13
C SER A 75 -8.34 15.95 4.04
N GLU A 76 -7.28 16.29 3.30
CA GLU A 76 -6.90 17.68 3.07
C GLU A 76 -7.70 18.32 1.94
N GLU A 77 -8.41 19.40 2.21
CA GLU A 77 -9.24 20.09 1.21
C GLU A 77 -8.43 20.49 -0.04
N SER A 78 -7.22 21.02 0.17
CA SER A 78 -6.31 21.37 -0.94
C SER A 78 -5.93 20.20 -1.86
N VAL A 79 -5.97 18.96 -1.35
CA VAL A 79 -5.77 17.75 -2.17
C VAL A 79 -7.07 17.44 -2.92
N ARG A 80 -8.23 17.50 -2.25
CA ARG A 80 -9.55 17.24 -2.88
C ARG A 80 -9.83 18.18 -4.04
N GLU A 81 -9.52 19.47 -3.89
CA GLU A 81 -9.67 20.49 -4.93
C GLU A 81 -8.81 20.19 -6.18
N LYS A 82 -7.64 19.58 -5.99
CA LYS A 82 -6.68 19.28 -7.07
C LYS A 82 -6.84 17.88 -7.65
N ALA A 83 -7.40 16.94 -6.89
CA ALA A 83 -7.63 15.55 -7.27
C ALA A 83 -8.89 15.40 -8.13
N VAL A 84 -9.02 16.22 -9.16
CA VAL A 84 -10.18 16.25 -10.07
C VAL A 84 -9.78 15.70 -11.43
N GLY A 85 -10.58 14.76 -11.93
CA GLY A 85 -10.33 14.07 -13.20
C GLY A 85 -9.43 12.85 -13.06
N SER A 86 -9.56 11.92 -14.01
CA SER A 86 -8.93 10.60 -13.91
C SER A 86 -7.40 10.66 -13.82
N GLU A 87 -6.75 11.58 -14.53
CA GLU A 87 -5.29 11.69 -14.53
C GLU A 87 -4.74 12.15 -13.17
N ARG A 88 -5.39 13.14 -12.54
CA ARG A 88 -4.99 13.63 -11.21
C ARG A 88 -5.25 12.57 -10.13
N LEU A 89 -6.33 11.80 -10.26
CA LEU A 89 -6.64 10.70 -9.34
C LEU A 89 -5.64 9.54 -9.46
N LYS A 90 -5.21 9.19 -10.68
CA LYS A 90 -4.13 8.21 -10.88
C LYS A 90 -2.82 8.70 -10.29
N LEU A 91 -2.44 9.95 -10.56
CA LEU A 91 -1.23 10.55 -10.00
C LEU A 91 -1.23 10.54 -8.47
N LEU A 92 -2.36 10.94 -7.86
CA LEU A 92 -2.53 10.90 -6.40
C LEU A 92 -2.30 9.49 -5.85
N TRP A 93 -2.86 8.48 -6.54
CA TRP A 93 -2.70 7.09 -6.15
C TRP A 93 -1.26 6.59 -6.31
N GLU A 94 -0.60 6.90 -7.42
CA GLU A 94 0.81 6.57 -7.66
C GLU A 94 1.72 7.17 -6.60
N ILE A 95 1.48 8.43 -6.21
CA ILE A 95 2.23 9.10 -5.16
C ILE A 95 2.00 8.42 -3.80
N ALA A 96 0.77 8.03 -3.48
CA ALA A 96 0.46 7.32 -2.23
C ALA A 96 1.18 5.95 -2.13
N GLN A 97 1.55 5.35 -3.26
CA GLN A 97 2.32 4.10 -3.32
C GLN A 97 3.83 4.27 -3.11
N VAL A 98 4.36 5.50 -3.04
CA VAL A 98 5.79 5.74 -2.82
C VAL A 98 6.22 5.10 -1.50
N PRO A 99 7.19 4.16 -1.50
CA PRO A 99 7.59 3.44 -0.30
C PRO A 99 8.22 4.36 0.75
N ASP A 100 7.82 4.20 2.01
CA ASP A 100 8.49 4.83 3.14
C ASP A 100 9.64 3.97 3.68
N PHE A 101 10.84 4.19 3.14
CA PHE A 101 12.04 3.48 3.60
C PHE A 101 12.50 3.90 5.00
N ARG A 102 12.10 5.10 5.47
CA ARG A 102 12.44 5.60 6.80
C ARG A 102 11.53 4.99 7.88
N LYS A 103 10.46 4.29 7.47
CA LYS A 103 9.46 3.66 8.36
C LYS A 103 8.92 4.67 9.37
N LEU A 104 8.65 5.89 8.90
CA LEU A 104 8.03 6.93 9.68
C LEU A 104 6.56 6.55 9.95
N ARG A 105 5.91 7.35 10.80
CA ARG A 105 4.47 7.21 11.01
C ARG A 105 3.72 7.60 9.73
N PRO A 106 2.58 6.95 9.42
CA PRO A 106 1.79 7.23 8.22
C PRO A 106 1.47 8.70 8.00
N GLU A 107 1.21 9.46 9.07
CA GLU A 107 0.89 10.89 9.00
C GLU A 107 2.08 11.73 8.53
N MET A 108 3.29 11.38 8.95
CA MET A 108 4.51 12.06 8.53
C MET A 108 4.82 11.78 7.07
N HIS A 109 4.64 10.53 6.64
CA HIS A 109 4.80 10.15 5.24
C HIS A 109 3.77 10.84 4.34
N ALA A 110 2.50 10.84 4.76
CA ALA A 110 1.42 11.54 4.06
C ALA A 110 1.71 13.03 3.86
N ARG A 111 2.27 13.72 4.86
CA ARG A 111 2.66 15.14 4.71
C ARG A 111 3.70 15.38 3.60
N LEU A 112 4.69 14.50 3.49
CA LEU A 112 5.68 14.58 2.41
C LEU A 112 5.03 14.33 1.06
N LEU A 113 4.24 13.27 0.95
CA LEU A 113 3.57 12.89 -0.29
C LEU A 113 2.53 13.91 -0.73
N THR A 114 1.84 14.57 0.21
CA THR A 114 0.98 15.72 -0.06
C THR A 114 1.76 16.87 -0.69
N GLN A 115 2.96 17.18 -0.21
CA GLN A 115 3.79 18.24 -0.81
C GLN A 115 4.19 17.88 -2.24
N ILE A 116 4.60 16.62 -2.48
CA ILE A 116 4.88 16.11 -3.83
C ILE A 116 3.67 16.31 -4.73
N PHE A 117 2.49 15.84 -4.30
CA PHE A 117 1.27 15.97 -5.08
C PHE A 117 0.96 17.44 -5.39
N LYS A 118 1.10 18.34 -4.42
CA LYS A 118 0.90 19.79 -4.63
C LYS A 118 1.86 20.36 -5.67
N HIS A 119 3.15 20.00 -5.64
CA HIS A 119 4.11 20.42 -6.65
C HIS A 119 3.78 19.88 -8.05
N LEU A 120 3.42 18.61 -8.15
CA LEU A 120 3.09 17.95 -9.42
C LEU A 120 1.70 18.33 -9.96
N THR A 121 0.95 19.18 -9.27
CA THR A 121 -0.39 19.63 -9.67
C THR A 121 -0.56 21.15 -9.61
N SER A 122 0.55 21.88 -9.49
CA SER A 122 0.56 23.35 -9.44
C SER A 122 1.70 23.90 -10.29
N GLY A 123 1.52 25.12 -10.81
CA GLY A 123 2.59 25.84 -11.49
C GLY A 123 3.16 25.07 -12.68
N THR A 124 4.46 24.76 -12.62
CA THR A 124 5.20 24.03 -13.67
C THR A 124 5.06 22.51 -13.60
N GLU A 125 4.35 21.97 -12.60
CA GLU A 125 4.11 20.52 -12.40
C GLU A 125 5.38 19.68 -12.32
N VAL A 126 6.44 20.29 -11.79
CA VAL A 126 7.72 19.63 -11.51
C VAL A 126 8.10 19.89 -10.06
N LEU A 127 8.90 18.98 -9.51
CA LEU A 127 9.56 19.22 -8.24
C LEU A 127 10.64 20.30 -8.41
N PRO A 128 10.73 21.30 -7.52
CA PRO A 128 11.79 22.30 -7.59
C PRO A 128 13.19 21.67 -7.49
N GLU A 129 14.18 22.22 -8.19
CA GLU A 129 15.56 21.72 -8.11
C GLU A 129 16.19 21.89 -6.72
N ASP A 130 15.75 22.92 -5.98
CA ASP A 130 16.16 23.25 -4.62
C ASP A 130 15.33 22.52 -3.55
N TRP A 131 14.50 21.56 -3.96
CA TRP A 131 13.67 20.77 -3.06
C TRP A 131 14.46 19.58 -2.49
N PHE A 132 15.53 19.87 -1.72
CA PHE A 132 16.15 19.09 -0.62
C PHE A 132 17.49 19.70 -0.21
#